data_AF-A0A0A1VAF7-F1
#
_entry.id   AF-A0A0A1VAF7-F1
#
_cell.length_a   1.000
_cell.length_b   1.000
_cell.length_c   1.000
_cell.angle_alpha   90.00
_cell.angle_beta   90.00
_cell.angle_gamma   90.00
#
_symmetry.space_group_name_H-M   'P 1'
#
loop_
_entity.id
_entity.type
_entity.pdbx_description
1 polymer ?
#
loop_
_entity_poly.entity_id
_entity_poly.type
_entity_poly.pdbx_seq_one_letter_code
_entity_poly.pdbx_strand_id
1 'polypeptide(L)'
;MVNQRSKSGCWTCRLRRKKCPEDGFPCSNCESRAVVCHGYGPRPAWKDRGLREKEEADRLQLQRRAQSHARRHSATSLFAASSQSPSATSVSATNFQSSSFPESSVAGPLIFPDTPDIHTEIPLLDTSTLLSEFWVPDFEALASTSTLCDNSVLAVEHPSPSKTAQEEQPITTPLLSPTTSVLDFSSTRVTPSEEREIELMLQFLGEDFAKQHPSDELSGLKERFWLVCIFKRSSTFFYASLATSSYFNFLNAPAHDGKRTEFFREYDQYRESATKGHRALLEEANRENILQPPTDFTLGETIICSIQLAILESLGENHQDTLSHINSAARAVVRYHELSSMTNPDTPAQSFVLPAASVERRAILFFTYILIWIHVLYCSTQQTMPLASHIYRRLLSTSSPSGSFHQIVGFEGWVLVGLLDAIEVSVWKRKQESNNRLSMRELISKTDAIVSTLSHQIQQDRHVETQIVAYAVVLYTHTLTSGYLPEVPDIRQTLDKAIPVWQKLSLSPNSLKRLSWAFCVSASLALGSHRLVFSNILSDASASVGSDSRIVKLLRSLAEECWRILDTGAPSCKWENVMKELGHDVCSTLFA
;
A
#
# COMPACT_ATOMS: atom_id res chain seq x y z
N MET A 1 -2.40 -54.94 -1.99
CA MET A 1 -3.16 -54.09 -1.05
C MET A 1 -3.47 -52.76 -1.73
N VAL A 2 -4.74 -52.52 -2.05
CA VAL A 2 -5.19 -51.31 -2.75
C VAL A 2 -5.06 -50.12 -1.81
N ASN A 3 -4.18 -49.16 -2.13
CA ASN A 3 -3.99 -47.93 -1.37
C ASN A 3 -5.30 -47.11 -1.39
N GLN A 4 -6.14 -47.28 -0.37
CA GLN A 4 -7.28 -46.39 -0.15
C GLN A 4 -6.73 -44.97 0.05
N ARG A 5 -7.04 -44.07 -0.89
CA ARG A 5 -6.66 -42.66 -0.81
C ARG A 5 -7.42 -42.01 0.35
N SER A 6 -6.71 -41.33 1.24
CA SER A 6 -7.34 -40.58 2.34
C SER A 6 -8.33 -39.54 1.77
N LYS A 7 -9.53 -39.49 2.35
CA LYS A 7 -10.56 -38.47 2.05
C LYS A 7 -10.33 -37.17 2.84
N SER A 8 -9.13 -36.98 3.41
CA SER A 8 -8.78 -35.86 4.29
C SER A 8 -7.72 -34.91 3.72
N GLY A 9 -7.07 -35.21 2.59
CA GLY A 9 -6.07 -34.30 2.00
C GLY A 9 -6.62 -32.95 1.49
N CYS A 10 -5.77 -31.95 1.27
CA CYS A 10 -6.21 -30.63 0.81
C CYS A 10 -6.80 -30.64 -0.62
N TRP A 11 -7.66 -29.67 -0.95
CA TRP A 11 -8.38 -29.65 -2.22
C TRP A 11 -7.47 -29.52 -3.46
N THR A 12 -6.34 -28.84 -3.32
CA THR A 12 -5.27 -28.77 -4.34
C THR A 12 -4.61 -30.12 -4.55
N CYS A 13 -4.20 -30.83 -3.49
CA CYS A 13 -3.62 -32.16 -3.61
C CYS A 13 -4.61 -33.15 -4.22
N ARG A 14 -5.90 -33.03 -3.89
CA ARG A 14 -6.97 -33.84 -4.51
C ARG A 14 -7.16 -33.52 -5.99
N LEU A 15 -7.17 -32.24 -6.37
CA LEU A 15 -7.26 -31.81 -7.77
C LEU A 15 -6.06 -32.34 -8.58
N ARG A 16 -4.87 -32.28 -7.99
CA ARG A 16 -3.60 -32.77 -8.58
C ARG A 16 -3.42 -34.28 -8.49
N ARG A 17 -4.32 -35.00 -7.83
CA ARG A 17 -4.24 -36.45 -7.53
C ARG A 17 -2.92 -36.85 -6.84
N LYS A 18 -2.41 -36.02 -5.92
CA LYS A 18 -1.20 -36.28 -5.13
C LYS A 18 -1.55 -36.58 -3.67
N LYS A 19 -0.74 -37.41 -3.01
CA LYS A 19 -0.89 -37.71 -1.58
C LYS A 19 -0.62 -36.42 -0.79
N CYS A 20 -1.55 -36.05 0.07
CA CYS A 20 -1.40 -34.90 0.95
C CYS A 20 -0.75 -35.37 2.27
N PRO A 21 0.25 -34.64 2.80
CA PRO A 21 0.82 -34.94 4.11
C PRO A 21 -0.10 -34.57 5.29
N GLU A 22 -1.14 -33.76 5.07
CA GLU A 22 -2.13 -33.38 6.11
C GLU A 22 -1.50 -32.66 7.32
N ASP A 23 -0.41 -31.94 7.09
CA ASP A 23 0.46 -31.29 8.08
C ASP A 23 0.15 -29.80 8.34
N GLY A 24 -0.97 -29.30 7.79
CA GLY A 24 -1.38 -27.91 7.94
C GLY A 24 -1.65 -27.22 6.60
N PHE A 25 -1.97 -25.93 6.68
CA PHE A 25 -2.26 -25.06 5.54
C PHE A 25 -1.26 -23.89 5.48
N PRO A 26 -0.55 -23.69 4.36
CA PRO A 26 -0.47 -24.59 3.20
C PRO A 26 0.15 -25.94 3.60
N CYS A 27 -0.25 -27.03 2.94
CA CYS A 27 0.39 -28.32 3.19
C CYS A 27 1.80 -28.33 2.58
N SER A 28 2.75 -29.05 3.18
CA SER A 28 4.15 -29.03 2.73
C SER A 28 4.32 -29.43 1.25
N ASN A 29 3.38 -30.21 0.69
CA ASN A 29 3.41 -30.63 -0.71
C ASN A 29 2.92 -29.55 -1.70
N CYS A 30 2.08 -28.63 -1.25
CA CYS A 30 1.70 -27.45 -2.03
C CYS A 30 2.77 -26.36 -1.91
N GLU A 31 3.27 -26.14 -0.71
CA GLU A 31 4.33 -25.18 -0.40
C GLU A 31 5.63 -25.49 -1.15
N SER A 32 6.17 -26.71 -1.01
CA SER A 32 7.38 -27.15 -1.73
C SER A 32 7.29 -27.09 -3.26
N ARG A 33 6.09 -26.91 -3.80
CA ARG A 33 5.84 -26.87 -5.24
C ARG A 33 5.36 -25.52 -5.74
N ALA A 34 5.31 -24.52 -4.85
CA ALA A 34 4.81 -23.18 -5.09
C ALA A 34 3.48 -23.20 -5.86
N VAL A 35 2.54 -24.02 -5.40
CA VAL A 35 1.17 -24.05 -5.94
C VAL A 35 0.19 -23.70 -4.84
N VAL A 36 -0.81 -22.90 -5.18
CA VAL A 36 -1.84 -22.45 -4.24
C VAL A 36 -2.50 -23.66 -3.58
N CYS A 37 -2.38 -23.75 -2.26
CA CYS A 37 -3.12 -24.72 -1.47
C CYS A 37 -4.55 -24.19 -1.29
N HIS A 38 -5.57 -25.03 -1.50
CA HIS A 38 -6.98 -24.70 -1.26
C HIS A 38 -7.50 -25.25 0.07
N GLY A 39 -6.61 -25.76 0.90
CA GLY A 39 -6.93 -26.14 2.28
C GLY A 39 -7.80 -27.38 2.39
N TYR A 40 -8.29 -27.61 3.60
CA TYR A 40 -9.10 -28.75 4.01
C TYR A 40 -10.52 -28.28 4.33
N GLY A 41 -11.47 -29.20 4.47
CA GLY A 41 -12.85 -28.88 4.85
C GLY A 41 -13.89 -29.23 3.77
N PRO A 42 -15.03 -28.53 3.71
CA PRO A 42 -16.15 -28.87 2.81
C PRO A 42 -15.76 -28.72 1.34
N ARG A 43 -16.47 -29.42 0.46
CA ARG A 43 -16.18 -29.46 -0.99
C ARG A 43 -16.36 -28.07 -1.61
N PRO A 44 -15.31 -27.46 -2.20
CA PRO A 44 -15.42 -26.18 -2.87
C PRO A 44 -16.35 -26.26 -4.07
N ALA A 45 -17.06 -25.16 -4.34
CA ALA A 45 -18.01 -25.07 -5.44
C ALA A 45 -17.37 -25.34 -6.82
N TRP A 46 -16.09 -25.01 -6.99
CA TRP A 46 -15.34 -25.26 -8.24
C TRP A 46 -14.96 -26.73 -8.42
N LYS A 47 -15.04 -27.58 -7.40
CA LYS A 47 -14.70 -29.00 -7.52
C LYS A 47 -15.91 -29.78 -8.01
N ASP A 48 -16.43 -29.42 -9.17
CA ASP A 48 -17.70 -29.89 -9.73
C ASP A 48 -17.53 -31.00 -10.80
N ARG A 49 -16.28 -31.39 -11.11
CA ARG A 49 -15.91 -32.22 -12.27
C ARG A 49 -16.34 -31.63 -13.62
N GLY A 50 -16.62 -30.34 -13.66
CA GLY A 50 -17.07 -29.60 -14.83
C GLY A 50 -16.05 -28.57 -15.31
N LEU A 51 -16.53 -27.49 -15.94
CA LEU A 51 -15.70 -26.42 -16.48
C LEU A 51 -14.90 -25.70 -15.39
N ARG A 52 -15.50 -25.48 -14.22
CA ARG A 52 -14.85 -24.78 -13.09
C ARG A 52 -13.70 -25.60 -12.51
N GLU A 53 -13.82 -26.93 -12.43
CA GLU A 53 -12.69 -27.78 -12.01
C GLU A 53 -11.53 -27.73 -13.01
N LYS A 54 -11.83 -27.56 -14.32
CA LYS A 54 -10.83 -27.44 -15.39
C LYS A 54 -10.15 -26.07 -15.38
N GLU A 55 -10.91 -24.99 -15.26
CA GLU A 55 -10.39 -23.62 -15.12
C GLU A 55 -9.48 -23.49 -13.89
N GLU A 56 -9.87 -24.08 -12.76
CA GLU A 56 -9.04 -24.08 -11.55
C GLU A 56 -7.73 -24.87 -11.74
N ALA A 57 -7.79 -26.01 -12.45
CA ALA A 57 -6.59 -26.77 -12.80
C ALA A 57 -5.64 -25.98 -13.72
N ASP A 58 -6.20 -25.15 -14.61
CA ASP A 58 -5.46 -24.31 -15.54
C ASP A 58 -4.86 -23.09 -14.84
N ARG A 59 -5.61 -22.47 -13.90
CA ARG A 59 -5.13 -21.41 -12.99
C ARG A 59 -3.91 -21.88 -12.19
N LEU A 60 -3.93 -23.11 -11.71
CA LEU A 60 -2.80 -23.74 -11.01
C LEU A 60 -1.67 -24.23 -11.94
N GLN A 61 -1.72 -23.88 -13.23
CA GLN A 61 -0.75 -24.25 -14.27
C GLN A 61 -0.46 -25.76 -14.37
N LEU A 62 -1.43 -26.61 -14.01
CA LEU A 62 -1.24 -28.07 -13.96
C LEU A 62 -1.06 -28.68 -15.36
N GLN A 63 -1.60 -28.05 -16.41
CA GLN A 63 -1.44 -28.52 -17.79
C GLN A 63 -0.03 -28.29 -18.36
N ARG A 64 0.63 -27.17 -18.04
CA ARG A 64 1.98 -26.86 -18.58
C ARG A 64 3.06 -27.79 -18.02
N ARG A 65 2.91 -28.23 -16.76
CA ARG A 65 3.84 -29.17 -16.11
C ARG A 65 3.69 -30.62 -16.60
N ALA A 66 2.50 -31.04 -17.06
CA ALA A 66 2.31 -32.36 -17.67
C ALA A 66 3.04 -32.47 -19.02
N GLN A 67 3.02 -31.39 -19.81
CA GLN A 67 3.77 -31.30 -21.08
C GLN A 67 5.29 -31.24 -20.87
N SER A 68 5.78 -30.63 -19.77
CA SER A 68 7.21 -30.61 -19.46
C SER A 68 7.74 -31.95 -18.92
N HIS A 69 6.92 -32.73 -18.21
CA HIS A 69 7.28 -34.08 -17.76
C HIS A 69 7.39 -35.07 -18.93
N ALA A 70 6.55 -34.93 -19.97
CA ALA A 70 6.66 -35.70 -21.20
C ALA A 70 7.98 -35.41 -21.96
N ARG A 71 8.47 -34.17 -21.92
CA ARG A 71 9.78 -33.79 -22.49
C ARG A 71 10.97 -34.26 -21.65
N ARG A 72 10.85 -34.34 -20.33
CA ARG A 72 11.94 -34.76 -19.42
C ARG A 72 12.26 -36.27 -19.46
N HIS A 73 11.28 -37.12 -19.77
CA HIS A 73 11.59 -38.55 -20.01
C HIS A 73 12.47 -38.78 -21.25
N SER A 74 12.56 -37.80 -22.16
CA SER A 74 13.50 -37.82 -23.29
C SER A 74 14.94 -37.43 -22.88
N ALA A 75 15.11 -36.68 -21.79
CA ALA A 75 16.38 -36.04 -21.42
C ALA A 75 17.16 -36.76 -20.29
N THR A 76 16.65 -37.86 -19.75
CA THR A 76 17.29 -38.57 -18.61
C THR A 76 18.42 -39.54 -19.03
N SER A 77 18.88 -39.47 -20.29
CA SER A 77 20.05 -40.23 -20.76
C SER A 77 21.40 -39.55 -20.47
N LEU A 78 21.41 -38.40 -19.78
CA LEU A 78 22.62 -37.58 -19.59
C LEU A 78 22.77 -37.14 -18.12
N PHE A 79 22.66 -38.09 -17.19
CA PHE A 79 23.48 -38.09 -15.97
C PHE A 79 24.91 -38.48 -16.43
N ALA A 80 26.03 -38.03 -15.89
CA ALA A 80 26.39 -37.59 -14.55
C ALA A 80 27.77 -36.92 -14.61
N ALA A 81 28.03 -35.90 -13.79
CA ALA A 81 29.35 -35.72 -13.17
C ALA A 81 29.29 -34.67 -12.05
N SER A 82 29.53 -35.16 -10.83
CA SER A 82 30.26 -34.54 -9.69
C SER A 82 29.80 -33.17 -9.14
N SER A 83 29.27 -33.02 -7.92
CA SER A 83 29.72 -33.38 -6.55
C SER A 83 30.89 -32.55 -6.02
N GLN A 84 30.65 -31.68 -5.01
CA GLN A 84 31.21 -31.73 -3.63
C GLN A 84 31.20 -30.35 -2.89
N SER A 85 30.78 -30.40 -1.61
CA SER A 85 30.85 -29.39 -0.52
C SER A 85 32.18 -29.57 0.30
N PRO A 86 32.47 -29.05 1.54
CA PRO A 86 31.65 -28.37 2.60
C PRO A 86 32.36 -27.36 3.59
N SER A 87 31.60 -26.81 4.57
CA SER A 87 31.89 -26.53 6.03
C SER A 87 33.01 -25.54 6.51
N ALA A 88 33.07 -24.88 7.69
CA ALA A 88 32.33 -24.85 8.98
C ALA A 88 32.90 -23.73 9.94
N THR A 89 32.05 -23.00 10.70
CA THR A 89 32.00 -22.80 12.21
C THR A 89 33.28 -22.28 12.94
N SER A 90 33.30 -21.44 14.00
CA SER A 90 32.50 -21.43 15.25
C SER A 90 32.92 -20.36 16.31
N VAL A 91 31.96 -20.01 17.21
CA VAL A 91 32.00 -19.69 18.68
C VAL A 91 32.79 -18.48 19.25
N SER A 92 32.12 -17.47 19.86
CA SER A 92 31.73 -17.28 21.31
C SER A 92 32.78 -16.45 22.10
N ALA A 93 32.55 -15.71 23.21
CA ALA A 93 31.51 -15.69 24.24
C ALA A 93 31.64 -14.42 25.15
N THR A 94 30.59 -14.14 25.97
CA THR A 94 30.60 -13.64 27.38
C THR A 94 31.10 -12.20 27.69
N ASN A 95 30.66 -11.44 28.71
CA ASN A 95 29.61 -11.50 29.75
C ASN A 95 29.58 -10.13 30.50
N PHE A 96 28.44 -9.82 31.13
CA PHE A 96 28.25 -9.05 32.41
C PHE A 96 28.65 -7.56 32.47
N GLN A 97 28.08 -6.69 33.31
CA GLN A 97 26.80 -6.50 34.03
C GLN A 97 27.00 -5.22 34.88
N SER A 98 25.91 -4.52 35.22
CA SER A 98 25.78 -3.63 36.40
C SER A 98 26.47 -2.25 36.31
N SER A 99 25.98 -1.13 36.87
CA SER A 99 24.77 -0.79 37.64
C SER A 99 24.77 0.73 37.93
N SER A 100 23.57 1.29 38.10
CA SER A 100 23.12 2.32 39.08
C SER A 100 23.67 3.78 39.07
N PHE A 101 22.72 4.71 38.82
CA PHE A 101 22.25 5.92 39.57
C PHE A 101 23.17 6.64 40.58
N PRO A 102 23.09 8.00 40.73
CA PRO A 102 21.98 8.76 41.37
C PRO A 102 21.52 10.01 40.57
N GLU A 103 20.25 10.43 40.56
CA GLU A 103 19.47 11.14 41.60
C GLU A 103 19.78 12.66 41.70
N SER A 104 18.79 13.52 41.39
CA SER A 104 18.43 14.70 42.18
C SER A 104 17.22 15.44 41.59
N SER A 105 16.15 15.47 42.39
CA SER A 105 14.97 16.34 42.38
C SER A 105 15.28 17.85 42.44
N VAL A 106 14.33 18.71 42.04
CA VAL A 106 13.68 19.76 42.89
C VAL A 106 12.32 20.17 42.26
N ALA A 107 11.28 20.28 43.11
CA ALA A 107 9.89 20.68 42.85
C ALA A 107 9.69 22.21 42.69
N GLY A 108 8.77 22.69 41.83
CA GLY A 108 7.37 23.07 42.15
C GLY A 108 7.16 24.60 41.98
N PRO A 109 5.96 25.21 42.13
CA PRO A 109 4.58 24.76 41.90
C PRO A 109 3.69 25.76 41.09
N LEU A 110 2.56 25.23 40.59
CA LEU A 110 1.18 25.75 40.39
C LEU A 110 0.88 27.26 40.14
N ILE A 111 -0.09 27.54 39.24
CA ILE A 111 -1.36 28.31 39.47
C ILE A 111 -2.24 28.28 38.19
N PHE A 112 -3.51 27.89 38.35
CA PHE A 112 -4.61 28.01 37.38
C PHE A 112 -5.28 29.40 37.48
N PRO A 113 -5.97 29.86 36.43
CA PRO A 113 -7.27 30.48 36.69
C PRO A 113 -8.39 30.08 35.72
N ASP A 114 -9.60 30.28 36.25
CA ASP A 114 -10.90 29.76 35.89
C ASP A 114 -11.57 30.30 34.62
N THR A 115 -12.56 29.52 34.18
CA THR A 115 -13.60 29.77 33.18
C THR A 115 -14.66 30.79 33.63
N PRO A 116 -15.43 31.34 32.67
CA PRO A 116 -16.85 31.55 32.92
C PRO A 116 -17.76 30.95 31.84
N ASP A 117 -18.89 30.42 32.31
CA ASP A 117 -20.00 29.81 31.58
C ASP A 117 -20.81 30.80 30.71
N ILE A 118 -21.23 30.36 29.53
CA ILE A 118 -22.39 30.91 28.81
C ILE A 118 -23.23 29.72 28.28
N HIS A 119 -24.45 29.61 28.81
CA HIS A 119 -25.51 28.76 28.31
C HIS A 119 -26.08 29.32 27.01
N THR A 120 -26.12 28.50 25.95
CA THR A 120 -26.96 28.77 24.77
C THR A 120 -27.57 27.46 24.28
N GLU A 121 -28.90 27.44 24.18
CA GLU A 121 -29.73 26.31 23.77
C GLU A 121 -29.39 25.85 22.33
N ILE A 122 -29.22 24.55 22.14
CA ILE A 122 -28.94 23.90 20.85
C ILE A 122 -30.28 23.40 20.27
N PRO A 123 -30.66 23.75 19.03
CA PRO A 123 -31.82 23.15 18.38
C PRO A 123 -31.56 21.66 18.13
N LEU A 124 -32.48 20.81 18.54
CA LEU A 124 -32.42 19.36 18.32
C LEU A 124 -32.53 19.08 16.81
N LEU A 125 -31.38 18.90 16.15
CA LEU A 125 -31.31 18.50 14.75
C LEU A 125 -31.47 16.97 14.69
N ASP A 126 -32.48 16.51 13.97
CA ASP A 126 -32.82 15.09 13.82
C ASP A 126 -31.73 14.37 13.01
N THR A 127 -30.85 13.63 13.70
CA THR A 127 -29.69 12.95 13.12
C THR A 127 -30.06 11.69 12.32
N SER A 128 -31.33 11.26 12.36
CA SER A 128 -31.78 10.02 11.72
C SER A 128 -31.81 10.11 10.19
N THR A 129 -32.15 11.28 9.63
CA THR A 129 -32.20 11.51 8.18
C THR A 129 -30.81 11.65 7.54
N LEU A 130 -29.82 12.17 8.29
CA LEU A 130 -28.45 12.34 7.78
C LEU A 130 -27.68 11.02 7.63
N LEU A 131 -28.04 9.99 8.39
CA LEU A 131 -27.40 8.66 8.34
C LEU A 131 -27.98 7.78 7.22
N SER A 132 -29.27 7.94 6.90
CA SER A 132 -29.93 7.22 5.80
C SER A 132 -29.46 7.68 4.41
N GLU A 133 -29.09 8.95 4.23
CA GLU A 133 -28.45 9.46 3.01
C GLU A 133 -26.93 9.25 2.99
N PHE A 134 -26.37 8.65 4.05
CA PHE A 134 -24.93 8.44 4.17
C PHE A 134 -24.44 7.19 3.43
N TRP A 135 -25.35 6.26 3.16
CA TRP A 135 -25.13 5.00 2.46
C TRP A 135 -25.95 5.01 1.18
N VAL A 136 -25.35 4.58 0.06
CA VAL A 136 -26.02 4.45 -1.24
C VAL A 136 -26.82 3.15 -1.24
N PRO A 137 -28.17 3.16 -1.25
CA PRO A 137 -28.94 1.92 -1.34
C PRO A 137 -29.23 1.49 -2.79
N ASP A 138 -28.83 2.25 -3.82
CA ASP A 138 -29.17 1.96 -5.21
C ASP A 138 -27.95 1.95 -6.13
N PHE A 139 -27.28 0.80 -6.27
CA PHE A 139 -26.31 0.56 -7.34
C PHE A 139 -26.60 -0.69 -8.19
N GLU A 140 -27.70 -1.40 -7.95
CA GLU A 140 -28.14 -2.48 -8.86
C GLU A 140 -28.92 -1.97 -10.08
N ALA A 141 -29.31 -0.70 -10.13
CA ALA A 141 -30.16 -0.15 -11.20
C ALA A 141 -29.44 0.24 -12.50
N LEU A 142 -28.11 0.09 -12.62
CA LEU A 142 -27.37 0.42 -13.86
C LEU A 142 -26.76 -0.78 -14.59
N ALA A 143 -27.06 -2.01 -14.16
CA ALA A 143 -26.56 -3.23 -14.80
C ALA A 143 -27.61 -4.01 -15.60
N SER A 144 -28.81 -3.47 -15.88
CA SER A 144 -29.82 -4.18 -16.67
C SER A 144 -30.70 -3.26 -17.52
N THR A 145 -30.97 -3.72 -18.75
CA THR A 145 -31.72 -3.12 -19.88
C THR A 145 -30.86 -2.21 -20.78
N SER A 146 -30.23 -2.67 -21.87
CA SER A 146 -30.68 -3.48 -23.02
C SER A 146 -31.82 -2.84 -23.83
N THR A 147 -31.46 -2.42 -25.04
CA THR A 147 -32.22 -2.56 -26.30
C THR A 147 -33.69 -2.14 -26.30
N LEU A 148 -33.94 -1.04 -27.02
CA LEU A 148 -35.11 -0.82 -27.87
C LEU A 148 -35.84 -2.12 -28.26
N CYS A 149 -37.11 -2.22 -27.90
CA CYS A 149 -38.18 -2.69 -28.78
C CYS A 149 -39.54 -2.36 -28.13
N ASP A 150 -40.33 -1.61 -28.88
CA ASP A 150 -41.76 -1.34 -28.67
C ASP A 150 -42.58 -2.63 -28.49
N ASN A 151 -43.59 -2.58 -27.61
CA ASN A 151 -44.98 -2.62 -28.07
C ASN A 151 -45.98 -2.38 -26.93
N SER A 152 -46.87 -1.44 -27.22
CA SER A 152 -48.15 -1.15 -26.56
C SER A 152 -49.06 -2.38 -26.42
N VAL A 153 -50.00 -2.35 -25.47
CA VAL A 153 -51.46 -2.56 -25.67
C VAL A 153 -52.23 -2.49 -24.34
N LEU A 154 -53.06 -1.44 -24.25
CA LEU A 154 -54.43 -1.27 -23.75
C LEU A 154 -54.93 -1.87 -22.41
N ALA A 155 -55.48 -0.94 -21.63
CA ALA A 155 -56.43 -1.12 -20.54
C ALA A 155 -57.80 -1.61 -21.01
N VAL A 156 -58.53 -2.34 -20.15
CA VAL A 156 -59.99 -2.44 -20.13
C VAL A 156 -60.50 -2.50 -18.68
N GLU A 157 -61.55 -1.72 -18.40
CA GLU A 157 -62.22 -1.47 -17.12
C GLU A 157 -63.29 -2.53 -16.71
N HIS A 158 -63.45 -2.68 -15.38
CA HIS A 158 -64.68 -2.89 -14.54
C HIS A 158 -65.66 -4.07 -14.79
N PRO A 159 -66.65 -4.41 -13.89
CA PRO A 159 -67.00 -3.91 -12.53
C PRO A 159 -67.34 -5.00 -11.46
N SER A 160 -67.59 -4.56 -10.22
CA SER A 160 -68.16 -5.29 -9.05
C SER A 160 -69.60 -5.81 -9.25
N PRO A 161 -70.16 -6.64 -8.32
CA PRO A 161 -71.08 -6.09 -7.31
C PRO A 161 -71.12 -6.80 -5.92
N SER A 162 -71.96 -6.22 -5.06
CA SER A 162 -72.10 -6.16 -3.59
C SER A 162 -73.02 -7.20 -2.91
N LYS A 163 -73.01 -7.22 -1.55
CA LYS A 163 -74.12 -7.51 -0.58
C LYS A 163 -73.64 -7.22 0.88
N THR A 164 -74.10 -6.16 1.60
CA THR A 164 -75.20 -6.05 2.61
C THR A 164 -75.17 -7.09 3.76
N ALA A 165 -75.37 -6.81 5.08
CA ALA A 165 -76.09 -5.77 5.85
C ALA A 165 -75.54 -5.65 7.31
N GLN A 166 -75.52 -4.46 7.95
CA GLN A 166 -76.34 -3.97 9.11
C GLN A 166 -76.32 -4.84 10.40
N GLU A 167 -76.29 -4.37 11.66
CA GLU A 167 -76.27 -3.06 12.34
C GLU A 167 -76.30 -3.34 13.87
N GLU A 168 -75.60 -2.57 14.71
CA GLU A 168 -76.03 -2.12 16.07
C GLU A 168 -74.86 -1.46 16.85
N GLN A 169 -75.07 -0.21 17.28
CA GLN A 169 -74.27 0.51 18.30
C GLN A 169 -75.08 0.64 19.60
N PRO A 170 -74.43 0.91 20.75
CA PRO A 170 -74.53 2.29 21.28
C PRO A 170 -73.30 2.86 22.03
N ILE A 171 -73.06 4.15 21.81
CA ILE A 171 -72.77 5.26 22.77
C ILE A 171 -71.43 5.28 23.56
N THR A 172 -70.54 6.13 23.05
CA THR A 172 -69.68 7.18 23.64
C THR A 172 -69.29 7.17 25.13
N THR A 173 -67.98 7.06 25.40
CA THR A 173 -67.21 7.90 26.36
C THR A 173 -65.77 8.07 25.82
N PRO A 174 -65.18 9.28 25.79
CA PRO A 174 -63.82 9.47 25.31
C PRO A 174 -62.82 9.26 26.46
N LEU A 175 -62.14 8.12 26.49
CA LEU A 175 -60.97 7.95 27.34
C LEU A 175 -59.76 8.49 26.57
N LEU A 176 -59.24 9.65 26.98
CA LEU A 176 -57.93 10.13 26.55
C LEU A 176 -56.89 9.05 26.86
N SER A 177 -56.40 8.39 25.81
CA SER A 177 -55.23 7.53 25.89
C SER A 177 -54.00 8.44 25.79
N PRO A 178 -52.97 8.28 26.64
CA PRO A 178 -51.75 9.04 26.46
C PRO A 178 -51.11 8.59 25.15
N THR A 179 -50.98 9.52 24.22
CA THR A 179 -50.14 9.36 23.03
C THR A 179 -48.70 9.24 23.52
N THR A 180 -48.27 8.05 23.94
CA THR A 180 -46.86 7.71 23.86
C THR A 180 -46.56 7.67 22.37
N SER A 181 -46.04 8.79 21.84
CA SER A 181 -45.32 8.79 20.58
C SER A 181 -44.12 7.86 20.79
N VAL A 182 -44.32 6.58 20.52
CA VAL A 182 -43.21 5.70 20.20
C VAL A 182 -42.57 6.40 19.00
N LEU A 183 -41.34 6.89 19.17
CA LEU A 183 -40.52 7.32 18.06
C LEU A 183 -40.41 6.10 17.16
N ASP A 184 -41.26 6.04 16.15
CA ASP A 184 -41.26 4.99 15.16
C ASP A 184 -40.06 5.28 14.27
N PHE A 185 -38.89 4.84 14.73
CA PHE A 185 -37.70 4.76 13.91
C PHE A 185 -38.09 3.82 12.76
N SER A 186 -38.51 4.41 11.64
CA SER A 186 -38.83 3.70 10.41
C SER A 186 -37.56 2.96 10.03
N SER A 187 -37.50 1.69 10.44
CA SER A 187 -36.25 0.96 10.53
C SER A 187 -35.87 0.45 9.14
N THR A 188 -35.12 1.25 8.40
CA THR A 188 -34.15 0.74 7.43
C THR A 188 -33.18 -0.12 8.25
N ARG A 189 -33.52 -1.40 8.45
CA ARG A 189 -32.64 -2.33 9.18
C ARG A 189 -31.42 -2.52 8.31
N VAL A 190 -30.28 -2.00 8.77
CA VAL A 190 -28.97 -2.27 8.19
C VAL A 190 -28.79 -3.79 8.14
N THR A 191 -28.46 -4.32 6.98
CA THR A 191 -28.21 -5.75 6.81
C THR A 191 -26.91 -6.14 7.51
N PRO A 192 -26.75 -7.39 7.99
CA PRO A 192 -25.49 -7.84 8.59
C PRO A 192 -24.27 -7.67 7.66
N SER A 193 -24.50 -7.65 6.34
CA SER A 193 -23.47 -7.37 5.34
C SER A 193 -23.04 -5.90 5.38
N GLU A 194 -23.99 -4.97 5.42
CA GLU A 194 -23.71 -3.53 5.54
C GLU A 194 -23.08 -3.20 6.89
N GLU A 195 -23.50 -3.83 7.99
CA GLU A 195 -22.85 -3.68 9.31
C GLU A 195 -21.37 -4.07 9.24
N ARG A 196 -21.05 -5.17 8.53
CA ARG A 196 -19.66 -5.63 8.35
C ARG A 196 -18.83 -4.67 7.51
N GLU A 197 -19.41 -4.10 6.45
CA GLU A 197 -18.75 -3.09 5.62
C GLU A 197 -18.46 -1.79 6.39
N ILE A 198 -19.40 -1.36 7.24
CA ILE A 198 -19.24 -0.21 8.14
C ILE A 198 -18.09 -0.47 9.13
N GLU A 199 -18.05 -1.66 9.74
CA GLU A 199 -16.99 -2.06 10.67
C GLU A 199 -15.61 -1.97 10.00
N LEU A 200 -15.46 -2.56 8.81
CA LEU A 200 -14.20 -2.55 8.05
C LEU A 200 -13.81 -1.13 7.58
N MET A 201 -14.78 -0.29 7.22
CA MET A 201 -14.54 1.11 6.88
C MET A 201 -14.05 1.90 8.11
N LEU A 202 -14.68 1.72 9.27
CA LEU A 202 -14.27 2.38 10.51
C LEU A 202 -12.89 1.92 10.97
N GLN A 203 -12.59 0.62 10.84
CA GLN A 203 -11.26 0.06 11.08
C GLN A 203 -10.21 0.71 10.16
N PHE A 204 -10.55 0.89 8.88
CA PHE A 204 -9.68 1.57 7.92
C PHE A 204 -9.38 3.01 8.33
N LEU A 205 -10.43 3.78 8.64
CA LEU A 205 -10.33 5.18 9.07
C LEU A 205 -9.55 5.34 10.37
N GLY A 206 -9.67 4.38 11.29
CA GLY A 206 -9.06 4.42 12.62
C GLY A 206 -7.60 4.00 12.63
N GLU A 207 -7.29 2.77 12.23
CA GLU A 207 -5.96 2.20 12.43
C GLU A 207 -5.22 1.96 11.11
N ASP A 208 -5.90 1.37 10.13
CA ASP A 208 -5.18 0.75 9.01
C ASP A 208 -4.63 1.78 8.03
N PHE A 209 -5.32 2.90 7.82
CA PHE A 209 -4.79 4.03 7.07
C PHE A 209 -3.49 4.59 7.69
N ALA A 210 -3.44 4.68 9.02
CA ALA A 210 -2.25 5.14 9.74
C ALA A 210 -1.06 4.19 9.58
N LYS A 211 -1.33 2.87 9.54
CA LYS A 211 -0.30 1.85 9.30
C LYS A 211 0.24 1.93 7.87
N GLN A 212 -0.61 2.26 6.89
CA GLN A 212 -0.21 2.35 5.49
C GLN A 212 0.66 3.57 5.20
N HIS A 213 0.40 4.70 5.86
CA HIS A 213 1.03 5.98 5.53
C HIS A 213 2.04 6.47 6.57
N PRO A 214 3.15 7.05 6.12
CA PRO A 214 4.24 7.44 7.00
C PRO A 214 3.97 8.65 7.93
N SER A 215 2.90 9.43 7.74
CA SER A 215 2.69 10.66 8.51
C SER A 215 2.15 10.39 9.92
N ASP A 216 2.93 10.76 10.94
CA ASP A 216 2.49 10.76 12.33
C ASP A 216 1.49 11.92 12.62
N GLU A 217 1.40 12.93 11.73
CA GLU A 217 0.53 14.11 11.84
C GLU A 217 -0.93 13.81 11.46
N LEU A 218 -1.17 12.73 10.72
CA LEU A 218 -2.51 12.20 10.41
C LEU A 218 -3.07 11.30 11.52
N SER A 219 -2.53 11.33 12.73
CA SER A 219 -2.90 10.42 13.82
C SER A 219 -4.33 10.61 14.35
N GLY A 220 -4.90 11.81 14.24
CA GLY A 220 -6.28 12.07 14.67
C GLY A 220 -7.35 11.70 13.63
N LEU A 221 -8.48 11.19 14.11
CA LEU A 221 -9.60 10.77 13.26
C LEU A 221 -10.25 11.97 12.55
N LYS A 222 -10.23 13.15 13.18
CA LYS A 222 -10.82 14.38 12.62
C LYS A 222 -10.06 14.82 11.37
N GLU A 223 -8.74 14.67 11.35
CA GLU A 223 -7.85 15.04 10.25
C GLU A 223 -8.07 14.16 9.01
N ARG A 224 -8.72 13.01 9.19
CA ARG A 224 -9.06 12.02 8.16
C ARG A 224 -10.48 12.15 7.62
N PHE A 225 -11.25 13.18 7.99
CA PHE A 225 -12.64 13.37 7.54
C PHE A 225 -12.79 13.32 6.00
N TRP A 226 -11.76 13.77 5.27
CA TRP A 226 -11.73 13.78 3.82
C TRP A 226 -11.79 12.36 3.23
N LEU A 227 -11.33 11.33 3.94
CA LEU A 227 -11.50 9.93 3.53
C LEU A 227 -12.97 9.51 3.50
N VAL A 228 -13.77 10.00 4.44
CA VAL A 228 -15.23 9.76 4.46
C VAL A 228 -15.88 10.39 3.22
N CYS A 229 -15.43 11.58 2.81
CA CYS A 229 -15.89 12.20 1.58
C CYS A 229 -15.51 11.39 0.33
N ILE A 230 -14.35 10.73 0.32
CA ILE A 230 -13.96 9.83 -0.78
C ILE A 230 -14.82 8.57 -0.75
N PHE A 231 -15.06 7.96 0.41
CA PHE A 231 -15.90 6.76 0.53
C PHE A 231 -17.30 6.96 -0.04
N LYS A 232 -17.90 8.11 0.21
CA LYS A 232 -19.21 8.45 -0.37
C LYS A 232 -19.21 8.56 -1.89
N ARG A 233 -18.05 8.86 -2.50
CA ARG A 233 -17.96 9.22 -3.92
C ARG A 233 -17.33 8.13 -4.79
N SER A 234 -16.47 7.29 -4.22
CA SER A 234 -15.71 6.28 -4.94
C SER A 234 -15.94 4.90 -4.34
N SER A 235 -16.77 4.10 -5.01
CA SER A 235 -16.95 2.68 -4.67
C SER A 235 -15.66 1.88 -4.83
N THR A 236 -14.80 2.27 -5.79
CA THR A 236 -13.49 1.65 -5.99
C THR A 236 -12.60 1.85 -4.77
N PHE A 237 -12.49 3.08 -4.26
CA PHE A 237 -11.70 3.35 -3.06
C PHE A 237 -12.30 2.70 -1.82
N PHE A 238 -13.63 2.68 -1.71
CA PHE A 238 -14.35 1.97 -0.66
C PHE A 238 -13.94 0.50 -0.60
N TYR A 239 -14.16 -0.26 -1.68
CA TYR A 239 -13.81 -1.68 -1.70
C TYR A 239 -12.30 -1.94 -1.52
N ALA A 240 -11.42 -1.06 -2.04
CA ALA A 240 -9.97 -1.19 -1.81
C ALA A 240 -9.59 -1.03 -0.33
N SER A 241 -10.30 -0.16 0.39
CA SER A 241 -10.10 0.08 1.82
C SER A 241 -10.66 -1.05 2.67
N LEU A 242 -11.84 -1.57 2.32
CA LEU A 242 -12.42 -2.76 2.97
C LEU A 242 -11.50 -3.98 2.78
N ALA A 243 -10.99 -4.19 1.57
CA ALA A 243 -10.02 -5.23 1.29
C ALA A 243 -8.75 -5.08 2.15
N THR A 244 -8.27 -3.85 2.34
CA THR A 244 -7.13 -3.56 3.24
C THR A 244 -7.42 -4.04 4.67
N SER A 245 -8.55 -3.63 5.25
CA SER A 245 -8.94 -3.99 6.62
C SER A 245 -9.13 -5.50 6.79
N SER A 246 -9.81 -6.15 5.84
CA SER A 246 -9.95 -7.62 5.83
C SER A 246 -8.60 -8.33 5.71
N TYR A 247 -7.66 -7.76 4.94
CA TYR A 247 -6.31 -8.32 4.83
C TYR A 247 -5.53 -8.19 6.13
N PHE A 248 -5.59 -7.05 6.82
CA PHE A 248 -4.97 -6.90 8.14
C PHE A 248 -5.60 -7.84 9.18
N ASN A 249 -6.92 -8.03 9.15
CA ASN A 249 -7.60 -9.04 9.98
C ASN A 249 -7.08 -10.45 9.68
N PHE A 250 -6.86 -10.79 8.40
CA PHE A 250 -6.22 -12.04 8.02
C PHE A 250 -4.79 -12.19 8.55
N LEU A 251 -3.97 -11.12 8.49
CA LEU A 251 -2.59 -11.15 8.99
C LEU A 251 -2.54 -11.33 10.51
N ASN A 252 -3.42 -10.65 11.25
CA ASN A 252 -3.48 -10.67 12.71
C ASN A 252 -4.15 -11.93 13.27
N ALA A 253 -4.98 -12.62 12.50
CA ALA A 253 -5.65 -13.85 12.94
C ALA A 253 -4.66 -15.01 13.12
N PRO A 254 -4.74 -15.83 14.19
CA PRO A 254 -3.88 -17.00 14.36
C PRO A 254 -3.99 -18.00 13.19
N ALA A 255 -2.90 -18.68 12.83
CA ALA A 255 -2.85 -19.60 11.68
C ALA A 255 -3.88 -20.74 11.74
N HIS A 256 -4.30 -21.15 12.94
CA HIS A 256 -5.26 -22.24 13.17
C HIS A 256 -6.69 -21.75 13.44
N ASP A 257 -6.95 -20.45 13.37
CA ASP A 257 -8.29 -19.91 13.55
C ASP A 257 -9.12 -20.10 12.26
N GLY A 258 -10.31 -20.70 12.38
CA GLY A 258 -11.26 -20.84 11.27
C GLY A 258 -11.60 -19.49 10.64
N LYS A 259 -11.63 -18.42 11.44
CA LYS A 259 -11.89 -17.04 10.99
C LYS A 259 -10.84 -16.51 10.05
N ARG A 260 -9.59 -17.00 10.11
CA ARG A 260 -8.52 -16.57 9.20
C ARG A 260 -8.88 -16.84 7.74
N THR A 261 -9.54 -17.97 7.46
CA THR A 261 -9.98 -18.31 6.09
C THR A 261 -11.14 -17.43 5.63
N GLU A 262 -11.98 -16.97 6.57
CA GLU A 262 -13.10 -16.07 6.28
C GLU A 262 -12.60 -14.66 5.96
N PHE A 263 -11.68 -14.11 6.76
CA PHE A 263 -11.06 -12.81 6.48
C PHE A 263 -10.34 -12.78 5.14
N PHE A 264 -9.66 -13.86 4.77
CA PHE A 264 -9.04 -13.96 3.44
C PHE A 264 -10.07 -13.97 2.31
N ARG A 265 -11.23 -14.62 2.52
CA ARG A 265 -12.31 -14.64 1.53
C ARG A 265 -12.95 -13.27 1.37
N GLU A 266 -13.21 -12.56 2.47
CA GLU A 266 -13.68 -11.17 2.46
C GLU A 266 -12.69 -10.28 1.71
N TYR A 267 -11.39 -10.39 2.03
CA TYR A 267 -10.32 -9.68 1.33
C TYR A 267 -10.36 -9.94 -0.18
N ASP A 268 -10.40 -11.20 -0.61
CA ASP A 268 -10.38 -11.58 -2.03
C ASP A 268 -11.60 -11.02 -2.78
N GLN A 269 -12.78 -11.07 -2.16
CA GLN A 269 -14.02 -10.52 -2.70
C GLN A 269 -13.96 -9.00 -2.88
N TYR A 270 -13.56 -8.26 -1.84
CA TYR A 270 -13.47 -6.80 -1.92
C TYR A 270 -12.34 -6.34 -2.84
N ARG A 271 -11.22 -7.07 -2.86
CA ARG A 271 -10.12 -6.84 -3.81
C ARG A 271 -10.60 -6.99 -5.25
N GLU A 272 -11.33 -8.04 -5.58
CA GLU A 272 -11.87 -8.24 -6.93
C GLU A 272 -12.82 -7.10 -7.35
N SER A 273 -13.71 -6.67 -6.46
CA SER A 273 -14.60 -5.53 -6.69
C SER A 273 -13.82 -4.23 -6.94
N ALA A 274 -12.79 -3.97 -6.12
CA ALA A 274 -11.94 -2.79 -6.28
C ALA A 274 -11.14 -2.83 -7.59
N THR A 275 -10.54 -3.96 -7.96
CA THR A 275 -9.82 -4.12 -9.22
C THR A 275 -10.74 -3.94 -10.42
N LYS A 276 -11.98 -4.45 -10.36
CA LYS A 276 -12.99 -4.27 -11.41
C LYS A 276 -13.38 -2.79 -11.57
N GLY A 277 -13.69 -2.10 -10.48
CA GLY A 277 -14.00 -0.67 -10.49
C GLY A 277 -12.84 0.17 -11.02
N HIS A 278 -11.62 -0.15 -10.59
CA HIS A 278 -10.42 0.54 -11.05
C HIS A 278 -10.16 0.35 -12.55
N ARG A 279 -10.42 -0.84 -13.11
CA ARG A 279 -10.30 -1.06 -14.55
C ARG A 279 -11.25 -0.16 -15.35
N ALA A 280 -12.49 0.00 -14.90
CA ALA A 280 -13.45 0.91 -15.52
C ALA A 280 -12.97 2.38 -15.44
N LEU A 281 -12.42 2.80 -14.30
CA LEU A 281 -11.80 4.12 -14.15
C LEU A 281 -10.64 4.33 -15.14
N LEU A 282 -9.78 3.32 -15.34
CA LEU A 282 -8.69 3.41 -16.30
C LEU A 282 -9.18 3.48 -17.74
N GLU A 283 -10.24 2.76 -18.10
CA GLU A 283 -10.84 2.83 -19.44
C GLU A 283 -11.39 4.24 -19.74
N GLU A 284 -12.04 4.86 -18.75
CA GLU A 284 -12.53 6.25 -18.85
C GLU A 284 -11.36 7.24 -18.89
N ALA A 285 -10.42 7.13 -17.94
CA ALA A 285 -9.27 8.02 -17.84
C ALA A 285 -8.35 7.95 -19.07
N ASN A 286 -8.28 6.81 -19.76
CA ASN A 286 -7.48 6.62 -20.96
C ASN A 286 -8.22 6.98 -22.26
N ARG A 287 -9.52 7.33 -22.20
CA ARG A 287 -10.27 7.70 -23.40
C ARG A 287 -9.60 8.88 -24.11
N GLU A 288 -9.27 8.70 -25.39
CA GLU A 288 -8.67 9.72 -26.26
C GLU A 288 -9.73 10.56 -27.00
N ASN A 289 -10.99 10.51 -26.54
CA ASN A 289 -12.09 11.19 -27.22
C ASN A 289 -12.00 12.71 -27.00
N ILE A 290 -11.67 13.45 -28.06
CA ILE A 290 -11.52 14.91 -28.08
C ILE A 290 -12.83 15.62 -27.66
N LEU A 291 -13.98 15.00 -27.91
CA LEU A 291 -15.29 15.62 -27.63
C LEU A 291 -15.70 15.55 -26.15
N GLN A 292 -15.18 14.55 -25.42
CA GLN A 292 -15.46 14.33 -24.00
C GLN A 292 -14.17 13.84 -23.33
N PRO A 293 -13.24 14.76 -23.01
CA PRO A 293 -12.04 14.41 -22.26
C PRO A 293 -12.43 13.93 -20.85
N PRO A 294 -11.60 13.09 -20.21
CA PRO A 294 -11.84 12.67 -18.84
C PRO A 294 -11.89 13.89 -17.92
N THR A 295 -12.79 13.85 -16.94
CA THR A 295 -12.93 14.95 -15.97
C THR A 295 -11.77 14.96 -14.97
N ASP A 296 -11.49 16.13 -14.38
CA ASP A 296 -10.54 16.27 -13.26
C ASP A 296 -10.88 15.29 -12.12
N PHE A 297 -12.17 15.08 -11.86
CA PHE A 297 -12.67 14.14 -10.85
C PHE A 297 -12.27 12.70 -11.17
N THR A 298 -12.51 12.24 -12.41
CA THR A 298 -12.15 10.88 -12.83
C THR A 298 -10.64 10.63 -12.75
N LEU A 299 -9.83 11.62 -13.16
CA LEU A 299 -8.38 11.54 -13.07
C LEU A 299 -7.91 11.52 -11.62
N GLY A 300 -8.50 12.36 -10.77
CA GLY A 300 -8.25 12.39 -9.33
C GLY A 300 -8.58 11.07 -8.64
N GLU A 301 -9.76 10.51 -8.92
CA GLU A 301 -10.18 9.20 -8.43
C GLU A 301 -9.26 8.08 -8.92
N THR A 302 -8.82 8.16 -10.18
CA THR A 302 -7.85 7.21 -10.76
C THR A 302 -6.52 7.26 -10.01
N ILE A 303 -6.01 8.44 -9.67
CA ILE A 303 -4.77 8.60 -8.88
C ILE A 303 -4.95 7.91 -7.51
N ILE A 304 -5.99 8.32 -6.77
CA ILE A 304 -6.28 7.82 -5.42
C ILE A 304 -6.41 6.29 -5.41
N CYS A 305 -7.26 5.74 -6.27
CA CYS A 305 -7.54 4.30 -6.32
C CYS A 305 -6.32 3.50 -6.79
N SER A 306 -5.56 4.01 -7.77
CA SER A 306 -4.34 3.33 -8.23
C SER A 306 -3.35 3.17 -7.07
N ILE A 307 -3.15 4.21 -6.26
CA ILE A 307 -2.16 4.17 -5.20
C ILE A 307 -2.64 3.29 -4.05
N GLN A 308 -3.92 3.36 -3.67
CA GLN A 308 -4.49 2.46 -2.65
C GLN A 308 -4.36 0.98 -3.07
N LEU A 309 -4.63 0.67 -4.34
CA LEU A 309 -4.44 -0.69 -4.87
C LEU A 309 -2.97 -1.07 -4.95
N ALA A 310 -2.06 -0.16 -5.32
CA ALA A 310 -0.64 -0.45 -5.30
C ALA A 310 -0.14 -0.83 -3.89
N ILE A 311 -0.65 -0.16 -2.85
CA ILE A 311 -0.35 -0.50 -1.45
C ILE A 311 -0.89 -1.91 -1.13
N LEU A 312 -2.15 -2.19 -1.49
CA LEU A 312 -2.79 -3.47 -1.24
C LEU A 312 -2.07 -4.64 -1.93
N GLU A 313 -1.72 -4.48 -3.21
CA GLU A 313 -0.98 -5.49 -3.96
C GLU A 313 0.42 -5.71 -3.41
N SER A 314 1.08 -4.65 -2.93
CA SER A 314 2.40 -4.77 -2.33
C SER A 314 2.35 -5.52 -0.99
N LEU A 315 1.31 -5.29 -0.17
CA LEU A 315 1.06 -6.06 1.05
C LEU A 315 0.92 -7.56 0.73
N GLY A 316 0.20 -7.88 -0.35
CA GLY A 316 0.01 -9.23 -0.88
C GLY A 316 1.18 -9.83 -1.69
N GLU A 317 2.33 -9.17 -1.75
CA GLU A 317 3.52 -9.59 -2.52
C GLU A 317 3.31 -9.69 -4.05
N ASN A 318 2.30 -9.01 -4.59
CA ASN A 318 2.03 -8.92 -6.03
C ASN A 318 2.79 -7.76 -6.67
N HIS A 319 4.10 -7.97 -6.89
CA HIS A 319 5.02 -6.98 -7.44
C HIS A 319 4.61 -6.44 -8.83
N GLN A 320 4.06 -7.30 -9.69
CA GLN A 320 3.65 -6.91 -11.05
C GLN A 320 2.45 -5.96 -11.03
N ASP A 321 1.42 -6.30 -10.25
CA ASP A 321 0.20 -5.47 -10.15
C ASP A 321 0.49 -4.17 -9.41
N THR A 322 1.31 -4.21 -8.36
CA THR A 322 1.84 -3.01 -7.67
C THR A 322 2.42 -2.00 -8.67
N LEU A 323 3.32 -2.46 -9.55
CA LEU A 323 3.93 -1.62 -10.56
C LEU A 323 2.94 -1.12 -11.63
N SER A 324 2.00 -1.97 -12.04
CA SER A 324 0.95 -1.60 -12.99
C SER A 324 0.12 -0.43 -12.47
N HIS A 325 -0.26 -0.48 -11.19
CA HIS A 325 -1.00 0.56 -10.52
C HIS A 325 -0.17 1.85 -10.34
N ILE A 326 1.10 1.77 -9.91
CA ILE A 326 2.00 2.93 -9.82
C ILE A 326 2.13 3.66 -11.17
N ASN A 327 2.34 2.91 -12.26
CA ASN A 327 2.45 3.48 -13.60
C ASN A 327 1.15 4.12 -14.07
N SER A 328 0.01 3.52 -13.73
CA SER A 328 -1.31 4.07 -14.05
C SER A 328 -1.57 5.37 -13.29
N ALA A 329 -1.21 5.43 -12.00
CA ALA A 329 -1.25 6.67 -11.22
C ALA A 329 -0.36 7.77 -11.82
N ALA A 330 0.88 7.44 -12.21
CA ALA A 330 1.80 8.39 -12.81
C ALA A 330 1.27 8.97 -14.13
N ARG A 331 0.63 8.15 -14.98
CA ARG A 331 -0.05 8.61 -16.20
C ARG A 331 -1.23 9.53 -15.88
N ALA A 332 -2.05 9.18 -14.90
CA ALA A 332 -3.18 10.00 -14.48
C ALA A 332 -2.73 11.37 -13.93
N VAL A 333 -1.63 11.43 -13.18
CA VAL A 333 -1.02 12.69 -12.71
C VAL A 333 -0.61 13.60 -13.87
N VAL A 334 0.00 13.04 -14.92
CA VAL A 334 0.36 13.82 -16.13
C VAL A 334 -0.88 14.46 -16.74
N ARG A 335 -1.91 13.65 -17.02
CA ARG A 335 -3.15 14.13 -17.64
C ARG A 335 -3.90 15.14 -16.77
N TYR A 336 -3.95 14.91 -15.45
CA TYR A 336 -4.60 15.81 -14.50
C TYR A 336 -3.98 17.22 -14.53
N HIS A 337 -2.65 17.29 -14.54
CA HIS A 337 -1.94 18.57 -14.60
C HIS A 337 -1.98 19.23 -15.99
N GLU A 338 -2.03 18.46 -17.07
CA GLU A 338 -2.25 18.98 -18.42
C GLU A 338 -3.62 19.65 -18.52
N LEU A 339 -4.68 19.00 -18.01
CA LEU A 339 -6.03 19.55 -18.01
C LEU A 339 -6.15 20.82 -17.13
N SER A 340 -5.57 20.78 -15.92
CA SER A 340 -5.52 21.94 -15.02
C SER A 340 -4.74 23.13 -15.59
N SER A 341 -3.82 22.91 -16.54
CA SER A 341 -3.04 23.99 -17.17
C SER A 341 -3.81 24.65 -18.34
N MET A 342 -4.83 24.00 -18.88
CA MET A 342 -5.66 24.53 -19.99
C MET A 342 -6.79 25.45 -19.50
N THR A 343 -7.12 25.41 -18.22
CA THR A 343 -8.06 26.36 -17.58
C THR A 343 -7.33 27.67 -17.26
N ASN A 344 -7.52 28.69 -18.11
CA ASN A 344 -6.86 30.01 -18.04
C ASN A 344 -7.00 30.72 -16.67
N PRO A 345 -5.97 31.45 -16.21
CA PRO A 345 -6.01 32.31 -15.01
C PRO A 345 -6.71 33.68 -15.21
N ASP A 346 -7.12 34.03 -16.44
CA ASP A 346 -7.61 35.39 -16.78
C ASP A 346 -9.11 35.62 -16.55
N THR A 347 -9.81 34.71 -15.87
CA THR A 347 -11.19 34.99 -15.45
C THR A 347 -11.14 35.58 -14.04
N PRO A 348 -11.47 36.87 -13.83
CA PRO A 348 -11.50 37.43 -12.48
C PRO A 348 -12.50 36.61 -11.66
N ALA A 349 -11.99 35.95 -10.62
CA ALA A 349 -12.74 35.11 -9.70
C ALA A 349 -13.77 35.96 -8.95
N GLN A 350 -14.92 36.19 -9.58
CA GLN A 350 -16.11 36.66 -8.90
C GLN A 350 -16.99 35.46 -8.55
N SER A 351 -16.99 35.19 -7.24
CA SER A 351 -18.09 34.67 -6.44
C SER A 351 -18.46 33.18 -6.53
N PHE A 352 -18.34 32.54 -5.35
CA PHE A 352 -18.84 31.22 -4.92
C PHE A 352 -18.10 29.97 -5.41
N VAL A 353 -16.89 29.73 -4.89
CA VAL A 353 -16.32 28.38 -4.85
C VAL A 353 -16.80 27.67 -3.59
N LEU A 354 -17.59 26.61 -3.76
CA LEU A 354 -18.03 25.71 -2.69
C LEU A 354 -16.81 25.03 -1.98
N PRO A 355 -16.88 24.75 -0.67
CA PRO A 355 -15.79 24.11 0.09
C PRO A 355 -15.37 22.71 -0.41
N ALA A 356 -16.19 22.02 -1.20
CA ALA A 356 -15.95 20.65 -1.66
C ALA A 356 -14.71 20.50 -2.56
N ALA A 357 -14.38 21.53 -3.35
CA ALA A 357 -13.17 21.54 -4.19
C ALA A 357 -11.86 21.52 -3.36
N SER A 358 -11.91 21.85 -2.07
CA SER A 358 -10.72 21.83 -1.18
C SER A 358 -10.37 20.42 -0.70
N VAL A 359 -11.38 19.58 -0.44
CA VAL A 359 -11.21 18.24 0.14
C VAL A 359 -10.68 17.26 -0.89
N GLU A 360 -11.25 17.29 -2.08
CA GLU A 360 -10.82 16.43 -3.19
C GLU A 360 -9.40 16.78 -3.64
N ARG A 361 -9.09 18.07 -3.79
CA ARG A 361 -7.73 18.50 -4.13
C ARG A 361 -6.72 18.10 -3.06
N ARG A 362 -7.10 18.16 -1.77
CA ARG A 362 -6.27 17.66 -0.67
C ARG A 362 -6.00 16.16 -0.79
N ALA A 363 -7.03 15.37 -1.09
CA ALA A 363 -6.87 13.93 -1.30
C ALA A 363 -5.96 13.59 -2.48
N ILE A 364 -6.19 14.23 -3.63
CA ILE A 364 -5.38 14.04 -4.83
C ILE A 364 -3.91 14.41 -4.55
N LEU A 365 -3.66 15.54 -3.89
CA LEU A 365 -2.31 15.94 -3.50
C LEU A 365 -1.67 14.95 -2.52
N PHE A 366 -2.41 14.51 -1.50
CA PHE A 366 -1.93 13.51 -0.53
C PHE A 366 -1.44 12.25 -1.23
N PHE A 367 -2.31 11.63 -2.03
CA PHE A 367 -1.96 10.42 -2.76
C PHE A 367 -0.87 10.70 -3.81
N THR A 368 -0.87 11.84 -4.50
CA THR A 368 0.21 12.21 -5.42
C THR A 368 1.57 12.29 -4.72
N TYR A 369 1.66 12.82 -3.50
CA TYR A 369 2.91 12.84 -2.74
C TYR A 369 3.35 11.46 -2.29
N ILE A 370 2.42 10.59 -1.89
CA ILE A 370 2.70 9.17 -1.62
C ILE A 370 3.26 8.49 -2.89
N LEU A 371 2.64 8.73 -4.05
CA LEU A 371 3.13 8.23 -5.34
C LEU A 371 4.54 8.73 -5.65
N ILE A 372 4.81 10.03 -5.49
CA ILE A 372 6.15 10.60 -5.73
C ILE A 372 7.18 9.87 -4.89
N TRP A 373 6.90 9.71 -3.59
CA TRP A 373 7.79 8.99 -2.67
C TRP A 373 8.07 7.56 -3.15
N ILE A 374 7.04 6.75 -3.39
CA ILE A 374 7.23 5.34 -3.76
C ILE A 374 7.86 5.21 -5.15
N HIS A 375 7.37 5.96 -6.13
CA HIS A 375 7.74 5.81 -7.52
C HIS A 375 9.18 6.26 -7.77
N VAL A 376 9.64 7.35 -7.15
CA VAL A 376 11.03 7.80 -7.27
C VAL A 376 11.99 6.77 -6.66
N LEU A 377 11.67 6.24 -5.48
CA LEU A 377 12.50 5.20 -4.85
C LEU A 377 12.53 3.92 -5.70
N TYR A 378 11.39 3.49 -6.23
CA TYR A 378 11.32 2.35 -7.15
C TYR A 378 12.17 2.60 -8.42
N CYS A 379 12.01 3.76 -9.05
CA CYS A 379 12.75 4.18 -10.24
C CYS A 379 14.27 4.19 -10.02
N SER A 380 14.75 4.52 -8.82
CA SER A 380 16.18 4.44 -8.50
C SER A 380 16.72 3.01 -8.63
N THR A 381 15.96 2.00 -8.22
CA THR A 381 16.39 0.59 -8.26
C THR A 381 16.34 -0.03 -9.65
N GLN A 382 15.41 0.43 -10.50
CA GLN A 382 15.34 0.03 -11.90
C GLN A 382 16.21 0.91 -12.81
N GLN A 383 16.75 1.99 -12.23
CA GLN A 383 17.46 3.06 -12.92
C GLN A 383 16.64 3.66 -14.05
N THR A 384 15.32 3.76 -13.93
CA THR A 384 14.41 4.30 -14.98
C THR A 384 13.90 5.68 -14.58
N MET A 385 13.70 6.57 -15.54
CA MET A 385 13.06 7.86 -15.23
C MET A 385 11.54 7.71 -15.15
N PRO A 386 10.89 8.28 -14.12
CA PRO A 386 9.43 8.28 -14.05
C PRO A 386 8.84 9.21 -15.12
N LEU A 387 7.73 8.80 -15.73
CA LEU A 387 7.00 9.55 -16.76
C LEU A 387 6.67 10.99 -16.29
N ALA A 388 6.17 11.10 -15.06
CA ALA A 388 5.76 12.37 -14.45
C ALA A 388 6.92 13.15 -13.79
N SER A 389 8.19 12.85 -14.12
CA SER A 389 9.37 13.43 -13.46
C SER A 389 9.39 14.96 -13.40
N HIS A 390 8.97 15.64 -14.48
CA HIS A 390 8.90 17.10 -14.53
C HIS A 390 7.84 17.67 -13.58
N ILE A 391 6.67 17.01 -13.48
CA ILE A 391 5.61 17.38 -12.54
C ILE A 391 6.06 17.12 -11.10
N TYR A 392 6.72 15.99 -10.85
CA TYR A 392 7.25 15.66 -9.51
C TYR A 392 8.22 16.75 -9.04
N ARG A 393 9.19 17.16 -9.87
CA ARG A 393 10.11 18.26 -9.53
C ARG A 393 9.37 19.54 -9.20
N ARG A 394 8.35 19.91 -9.99
CA ARG A 394 7.54 21.11 -9.75
C ARG A 394 6.83 21.01 -8.39
N LEU A 395 6.11 19.91 -8.14
CA LEU A 395 5.33 19.71 -6.91
C LEU A 395 6.19 19.64 -5.64
N LEU A 396 7.41 19.10 -5.74
CA LEU A 396 8.38 19.05 -4.64
C LEU A 396 9.06 20.41 -4.38
N SER A 397 9.13 21.27 -5.40
CA SER A 397 9.76 22.60 -5.29
C SER A 397 8.78 23.69 -4.87
N THR A 398 7.48 23.47 -5.02
CA THR A 398 6.43 24.45 -4.69
C THR A 398 5.83 24.18 -3.31
N SER A 399 5.84 25.19 -2.44
CA SER A 399 5.08 25.17 -1.19
C SER A 399 3.58 25.28 -1.48
N SER A 400 2.80 24.23 -1.22
CA SER A 400 1.35 24.24 -1.40
C SER A 400 0.62 24.61 -0.09
N PRO A 401 -0.44 25.44 -0.13
CA PRO A 401 -1.23 25.76 1.06
C PRO A 401 -2.05 24.56 1.58
N SER A 402 -2.25 23.52 0.76
CA SER A 402 -3.03 22.32 1.08
C SER A 402 -2.25 21.22 1.82
N GLY A 403 -0.99 21.48 2.19
CA GLY A 403 -0.09 20.56 2.89
C GLY A 403 1.27 20.46 2.20
N SER A 404 2.33 20.30 2.97
CA SER A 404 3.68 20.11 2.45
C SER A 404 4.01 18.62 2.29
N PHE A 405 4.92 18.31 1.36
CA PHE A 405 5.44 16.93 1.18
C PHE A 405 6.01 16.36 2.49
N HIS A 406 6.72 17.20 3.26
CA HIS A 406 7.30 16.84 4.56
C HIS A 406 6.24 16.32 5.53
N GLN A 407 5.09 17.00 5.64
CA GLN A 407 4.01 16.58 6.55
C GLN A 407 3.46 15.19 6.24
N ILE A 408 3.51 14.78 4.96
CA ILE A 408 2.94 13.51 4.51
C ILE A 408 3.96 12.38 4.56
N VAL A 409 5.18 12.63 4.11
CA VAL A 409 6.22 11.59 3.94
C VAL A 409 7.21 11.56 5.11
N GLY A 410 7.38 12.67 5.83
CA GLY A 410 8.25 12.79 7.00
C GLY A 410 9.68 13.27 6.71
N PHE A 411 9.96 13.75 5.50
CA PHE A 411 11.23 14.41 5.15
C PHE A 411 11.03 15.40 4.00
N GLU A 412 11.98 16.31 3.79
CA GLU A 412 11.84 17.39 2.80
C GLU A 412 11.90 16.91 1.34
N GLY A 413 11.06 17.53 0.49
CA GLY A 413 10.91 17.14 -0.91
C GLY A 413 12.14 17.38 -1.80
N TRP A 414 13.01 18.32 -1.43
CA TRP A 414 14.23 18.64 -2.20
C TRP A 414 15.17 17.43 -2.31
N VAL A 415 15.14 16.52 -1.34
CA VAL A 415 15.95 15.30 -1.37
C VAL A 415 15.56 14.39 -2.53
N LEU A 416 14.26 14.25 -2.80
CA LEU A 416 13.79 13.47 -3.96
C LEU A 416 14.04 14.18 -5.28
N VAL A 417 14.15 15.51 -5.30
CA VAL A 417 14.61 16.24 -6.50
C VAL A 417 16.05 15.85 -6.81
N GLY A 418 16.95 15.86 -5.81
CA GLY A 418 18.33 15.39 -5.99
C GLY A 418 18.41 13.92 -6.39
N LEU A 419 17.53 13.06 -5.86
CA LEU A 419 17.46 11.66 -6.29
C LEU A 419 16.99 11.53 -7.74
N LEU A 420 15.99 12.29 -8.17
CA LEU A 420 15.56 12.33 -9.57
C LEU A 420 16.72 12.74 -10.50
N ASP A 421 17.54 13.70 -10.10
CA ASP A 421 18.70 14.12 -10.87
C ASP A 421 19.79 13.02 -10.92
N ALA A 422 20.01 12.30 -9.81
CA ALA A 422 20.90 11.14 -9.79
C ALA A 422 20.38 9.99 -10.67
N ILE A 423 19.06 9.73 -10.68
CA ILE A 423 18.43 8.76 -11.58
C ILE A 423 18.62 9.17 -13.04
N GLU A 424 18.45 10.45 -13.36
CA GLU A 424 18.66 10.99 -14.70
C GLU A 424 20.10 10.78 -15.18
N VAL A 425 21.09 11.04 -14.32
CA VAL A 425 22.50 10.73 -14.59
C VAL A 425 22.72 9.23 -14.78
N SER A 426 22.07 8.37 -13.99
CA SER A 426 22.18 6.90 -14.14
C SER A 426 21.62 6.39 -15.48
N VAL A 427 20.48 6.94 -15.93
CA VAL A 427 19.88 6.64 -17.24
C VAL A 427 20.78 7.12 -18.36
N TRP A 428 21.26 8.36 -18.26
CA TRP A 428 22.19 8.93 -19.22
C TRP A 428 23.47 8.10 -19.33
N LYS A 429 24.07 7.70 -18.19
CA LYS A 429 25.28 6.87 -18.14
C LYS A 429 25.08 5.58 -18.92
N ARG A 430 24.01 4.82 -18.63
CA ARG A 430 23.69 3.57 -19.35
C ARG A 430 23.53 3.79 -20.85
N LYS A 431 22.88 4.89 -21.26
CA LYS A 431 22.72 5.25 -22.68
C LYS A 431 24.05 5.61 -23.35
N GLN A 432 24.98 6.25 -22.64
CA GLN A 432 26.31 6.55 -23.19
C GLN A 432 27.20 5.31 -23.25
N GLU A 433 27.11 4.43 -22.25
CA GLU A 433 27.78 3.12 -22.25
C GLU A 433 27.32 2.27 -23.43
N SER A 434 26.01 2.17 -23.68
CA SER A 434 25.48 1.42 -24.83
C SER A 434 25.91 2.01 -26.18
N ASN A 435 26.18 3.31 -26.22
CA ASN A 435 26.67 4.00 -27.41
C ASN A 435 28.21 4.03 -27.50
N ASN A 436 28.93 3.46 -26.52
CA ASN A 436 30.40 3.53 -26.41
C ASN A 436 30.96 4.97 -26.43
N ARG A 437 30.22 5.94 -25.86
CA ARG A 437 30.61 7.36 -25.81
C ARG A 437 30.64 7.94 -24.39
N LEU A 438 30.70 7.08 -23.37
CA LEU A 438 30.76 7.54 -21.98
C LEU A 438 32.03 8.36 -21.73
N SER A 439 31.84 9.65 -21.46
CA SER A 439 32.91 10.54 -20.98
C SER A 439 32.95 10.51 -19.45
N MET A 440 34.04 9.97 -18.89
CA MET A 440 34.23 9.93 -17.43
C MET A 440 34.27 11.34 -16.83
N ARG A 441 34.89 12.30 -17.52
CA ARG A 441 34.91 13.72 -17.08
C ARG A 441 33.50 14.31 -17.01
N GLU A 442 32.66 14.02 -18.01
CA GLU A 442 31.28 14.52 -18.02
C GLU A 442 30.45 13.85 -16.91
N LEU A 443 30.63 12.54 -16.70
CA LEU A 443 29.96 11.82 -15.62
C LEU A 443 30.31 12.43 -14.25
N ILE A 444 31.60 12.63 -13.97
CA ILE A 444 32.07 13.26 -12.72
C ILE A 444 31.49 14.67 -12.58
N SER A 445 31.54 15.49 -13.63
CA SER A 445 30.98 16.84 -13.60
C SER A 445 29.48 16.87 -13.28
N LYS A 446 28.69 15.91 -13.80
CA LYS A 446 27.25 15.80 -13.51
C LYS A 446 27.01 15.36 -12.06
N THR A 447 27.77 14.39 -11.56
CA THR A 447 27.62 13.91 -10.18
C THR A 447 28.08 14.93 -9.15
N ASP A 448 29.16 15.66 -9.42
CA ASP A 448 29.70 16.70 -8.51
C ASP A 448 28.71 17.86 -8.34
N ALA A 449 27.99 18.23 -9.40
CA ALA A 449 26.94 19.24 -9.32
C ALA A 449 25.81 18.83 -8.35
N ILE A 450 25.40 17.56 -8.39
CA ILE A 450 24.39 16.99 -7.50
C ILE A 450 24.93 16.94 -6.06
N VAL A 451 26.11 16.37 -5.86
CA VAL A 451 26.73 16.23 -4.53
C VAL A 451 26.98 17.59 -3.88
N SER A 452 27.43 18.60 -4.63
CA SER A 452 27.64 19.96 -4.14
C SER A 452 26.34 20.60 -3.67
N THR A 453 25.28 20.50 -4.47
CA THR A 453 23.94 21.03 -4.14
C THR A 453 23.38 20.37 -2.88
N LEU A 454 23.41 19.04 -2.81
CA LEU A 454 22.94 18.29 -1.64
C LEU A 454 23.77 18.59 -0.40
N SER A 455 25.10 18.64 -0.51
CA SER A 455 25.99 18.92 0.64
C SER A 455 25.72 20.29 1.24
N HIS A 456 25.45 21.30 0.41
CA HIS A 456 25.08 22.64 0.88
C HIS A 456 23.74 22.63 1.61
N GLN A 457 22.73 21.95 1.08
CA GLN A 457 21.40 21.86 1.71
C GLN A 457 21.42 21.06 3.02
N ILE A 458 22.19 19.96 3.10
CA ILE A 458 22.36 19.16 4.32
C ILE A 458 22.88 20.00 5.49
N GLN A 459 23.80 20.94 5.24
CA GLN A 459 24.35 21.82 6.28
C GLN A 459 23.32 22.80 6.87
N GLN A 460 22.30 23.14 6.09
CA GLN A 460 21.26 24.09 6.47
C GLN A 460 20.04 23.42 7.09
N ASP A 461 19.81 22.14 6.76
CA ASP A 461 18.69 21.36 7.27
C ASP A 461 18.91 20.93 8.72
N ARG A 462 17.83 20.89 9.51
CA ARG A 462 17.85 20.51 10.93
C ARG A 462 17.17 19.17 11.21
N HIS A 463 16.45 18.61 10.23
CA HIS A 463 15.68 17.38 10.39
C HIS A 463 16.58 16.17 10.12
N VAL A 464 16.64 15.27 11.09
CA VAL A 464 17.52 14.09 11.07
C VAL A 464 17.15 13.16 9.91
N GLU A 465 15.87 12.92 9.70
CA GLU A 465 15.33 12.07 8.64
C GLU A 465 15.68 12.62 7.26
N THR A 466 15.52 13.92 7.03
CA THR A 466 15.90 14.58 5.77
C THR A 466 17.40 14.42 5.51
N GLN A 467 18.24 14.67 6.52
CA GLN A 467 19.69 14.49 6.39
C GLN A 467 20.07 13.04 6.07
N ILE A 468 19.43 12.05 6.71
CA ILE A 468 19.66 10.62 6.45
C ILE A 468 19.38 10.29 4.98
N VAL A 469 18.20 10.66 4.48
CA VAL A 469 17.83 10.38 3.08
C VAL A 469 18.77 11.13 2.13
N ALA A 470 19.13 12.38 2.43
CA ALA A 470 20.07 13.15 1.62
C ALA A 470 21.46 12.52 1.54
N TYR A 471 22.02 12.05 2.66
CA TYR A 471 23.28 11.31 2.65
C TYR A 471 23.17 10.01 1.85
N ALA A 472 22.05 9.30 1.92
CA ALA A 472 21.83 8.12 1.08
C ALA A 472 21.79 8.47 -0.42
N VAL A 473 21.21 9.61 -0.81
CA VAL A 473 21.26 10.09 -2.21
C VAL A 473 22.69 10.45 -2.62
N VAL A 474 23.49 11.06 -1.75
CA VAL A 474 24.92 11.33 -2.01
C VAL A 474 25.69 10.01 -2.18
N LEU A 475 25.48 9.02 -1.31
CA LEU A 475 26.08 7.69 -1.44
C LEU A 475 25.69 7.01 -2.75
N TYR A 476 24.40 7.00 -3.09
CA TYR A 476 23.92 6.49 -4.38
C TYR A 476 24.58 7.21 -5.56
N THR A 477 24.78 8.53 -5.46
CA THR A 477 25.46 9.31 -6.51
C THR A 477 26.93 8.90 -6.66
N HIS A 478 27.65 8.65 -5.57
CA HIS A 478 29.03 8.13 -5.61
C HIS A 478 29.12 6.72 -6.20
N THR A 479 28.10 5.86 -6.02
CA THR A 479 28.12 4.54 -6.67
C THR A 479 27.94 4.63 -8.18
N LEU A 480 27.40 5.74 -8.72
CA LEU A 480 27.31 5.96 -10.17
C LEU A 480 28.68 6.19 -10.81
N THR A 481 29.64 6.81 -10.13
CA THR A 481 31.00 7.04 -10.64
C THR A 481 31.92 5.87 -10.34
N SER A 482 31.96 5.45 -9.08
CA SER A 482 32.98 4.52 -8.55
C SER A 482 32.50 3.08 -8.40
N GLY A 483 31.22 2.81 -8.66
CA GLY A 483 30.61 1.50 -8.40
C GLY A 483 30.30 1.30 -6.91
N TYR A 484 29.82 0.09 -6.59
CA TYR A 484 29.40 -0.28 -5.24
C TYR A 484 30.60 -0.80 -4.43
N LEU A 485 31.58 0.08 -4.26
CA LEU A 485 32.89 -0.18 -3.65
C LEU A 485 33.04 0.63 -2.35
N PRO A 486 32.78 0.04 -1.17
CA PRO A 486 32.80 0.75 0.11
C PRO A 486 34.14 1.38 0.50
N GLU A 487 35.26 0.85 -0.01
CA GLU A 487 36.61 1.35 0.30
C GLU A 487 36.98 2.64 -0.45
N VAL A 488 36.17 3.04 -1.44
CA VAL A 488 36.37 4.29 -2.17
C VAL A 488 36.31 5.48 -1.20
N PRO A 489 37.31 6.39 -1.22
CA PRO A 489 37.39 7.48 -0.24
C PRO A 489 36.12 8.33 -0.13
N ASP A 490 35.48 8.67 -1.25
CA ASP A 490 34.28 9.51 -1.26
C ASP A 490 33.08 8.82 -0.58
N ILE A 491 32.92 7.51 -0.81
CA ILE A 491 31.88 6.69 -0.16
C ILE A 491 32.16 6.58 1.34
N ARG A 492 33.40 6.28 1.71
CA ARG A 492 33.80 6.15 3.12
C ARG A 492 33.61 7.45 3.88
N GLN A 493 34.10 8.58 3.35
CA GLN A 493 33.94 9.90 4.00
C GLN A 493 32.48 10.31 4.11
N THR A 494 31.65 9.97 3.13
CA THR A 494 30.20 10.25 3.19
C THR A 494 29.54 9.39 4.26
N LEU A 495 29.89 8.10 4.38
CA LEU A 495 29.43 7.24 5.48
C LEU A 495 29.89 7.76 6.84
N ASP A 496 31.15 8.17 6.98
CA ASP A 496 31.68 8.73 8.24
C ASP A 496 30.86 9.95 8.71
N LYS A 497 30.31 10.74 7.77
CA LYS A 497 29.39 11.86 8.06
C LYS A 497 27.95 11.42 8.31
N ALA A 498 27.47 10.40 7.61
CA ALA A 498 26.11 9.90 7.73
C ALA A 498 25.88 9.14 9.04
N ILE A 499 26.88 8.41 9.53
CA ILE A 499 26.77 7.54 10.71
C ILE A 499 26.37 8.31 11.98
N PRO A 500 26.99 9.46 12.33
CA PRO A 500 26.53 10.28 13.46
C PRO A 500 25.10 10.78 13.33
N VAL A 501 24.56 10.93 12.11
CA VAL A 501 23.16 11.32 11.88
C VAL A 501 22.25 10.13 12.12
N TRP A 502 22.59 8.95 11.60
CA TRP A 502 21.89 7.70 11.89
C TRP A 502 21.83 7.39 13.39
N GLN A 503 22.88 7.70 14.15
CA GLN A 503 22.90 7.53 15.61
C GLN A 503 21.97 8.48 16.37
N LYS A 504 21.59 9.62 15.77
CA LYS A 504 20.62 10.57 16.35
C LYS A 504 19.16 10.19 16.07
N LEU A 505 18.93 9.21 15.20
CA LEU A 505 17.58 8.80 14.81
C LEU A 505 16.81 8.27 16.02
N SER A 506 15.72 8.95 16.35
CA SER A 506 14.76 8.45 17.35
C SER A 506 13.75 7.56 16.63
N LEU A 507 13.78 6.26 16.91
CA LEU A 507 12.95 5.29 16.20
C LEU A 507 11.48 5.39 16.63
N SER A 508 10.63 5.86 15.72
CA SER A 508 9.18 5.61 15.76
C SER A 508 8.81 4.37 14.93
N PRO A 509 7.65 3.73 15.16
CA PRO A 509 7.22 2.55 14.39
C PRO A 509 7.24 2.77 12.86
N ASN A 510 6.96 4.00 12.41
CA ASN A 510 6.92 4.37 10.99
C ASN A 510 8.26 4.91 10.45
N SER A 511 9.23 5.24 11.32
CA SER A 511 10.51 5.84 10.91
C SER A 511 11.33 4.92 10.02
N LEU A 512 11.39 3.63 10.36
CA LEU A 512 12.16 2.66 9.59
C LEU A 512 11.55 2.43 8.19
N LYS A 513 10.22 2.47 8.09
CA LYS A 513 9.47 2.39 6.83
C LYS A 513 9.77 3.57 5.91
N ARG A 514 9.78 4.80 6.46
CA ARG A 514 10.17 6.02 5.73
C ARG A 514 11.60 5.95 5.19
N LEU A 515 12.50 5.40 5.98
CA LEU A 515 13.94 5.39 5.73
C LEU A 515 14.45 4.08 5.14
N SER A 516 13.57 3.14 4.76
CA SER A 516 13.97 1.79 4.34
C SER A 516 14.94 1.79 3.14
N TRP A 517 14.68 2.64 2.15
CA TRP A 517 15.56 2.83 1.00
C TRP A 517 16.92 3.41 1.42
N ALA A 518 16.91 4.45 2.26
CA ALA A 518 18.12 5.08 2.74
C ALA A 518 18.97 4.11 3.59
N PHE A 519 18.29 3.25 4.36
CA PHE A 519 18.90 2.15 5.10
C PHE A 519 19.55 1.16 4.14
N CYS A 520 18.86 0.69 3.11
CA CYS A 520 19.42 -0.27 2.14
C CYS A 520 20.68 0.27 1.46
N VAL A 521 20.64 1.53 1.00
CA VAL A 521 21.80 2.17 0.36
C VAL A 521 22.97 2.33 1.34
N SER A 522 22.71 2.82 2.56
CA SER A 522 23.77 3.12 3.53
C SER A 522 24.35 1.84 4.15
N ALA A 523 23.49 0.91 4.58
CA ALA A 523 23.88 -0.33 5.23
C ALA A 523 24.63 -1.25 4.28
N SER A 524 24.23 -1.35 3.01
CA SER A 524 24.94 -2.18 2.02
C SER A 524 26.39 -1.74 1.76
N LEU A 525 26.70 -0.46 2.00
CA LEU A 525 28.04 0.11 1.87
C LEU A 525 28.79 0.16 3.22
N ALA A 526 28.21 -0.33 4.31
CA ALA A 526 28.82 -0.25 5.64
C ALA A 526 29.98 -1.26 5.83
N LEU A 527 31.11 -0.77 6.35
CA LEU A 527 32.28 -1.56 6.72
C LEU A 527 32.60 -1.42 8.21
N GLY A 528 33.21 -2.47 8.78
CA GLY A 528 33.75 -2.45 10.14
C GLY A 528 32.74 -1.93 11.18
N SER A 529 33.12 -0.87 11.89
CA SER A 529 32.31 -0.27 12.96
C SER A 529 30.97 0.32 12.49
N HIS A 530 30.85 0.69 11.21
CA HIS A 530 29.59 1.23 10.66
C HIS A 530 28.46 0.21 10.72
N ARG A 531 28.78 -1.08 10.54
CA ARG A 531 27.79 -2.17 10.56
C ARG A 531 27.06 -2.25 11.91
N LEU A 532 27.76 -1.98 13.02
CA LEU A 532 27.18 -2.01 14.36
C LEU A 532 26.06 -0.98 14.52
N VAL A 533 26.16 0.19 13.89
CA VAL A 533 25.11 1.22 13.96
C VAL A 533 23.82 0.73 13.32
N PHE A 534 23.90 0.13 12.13
CA PHE A 534 22.72 -0.44 11.46
C PHE A 534 22.15 -1.66 12.19
N SER A 535 23.01 -2.52 12.76
CA SER A 535 22.57 -3.64 13.59
C SER A 535 21.85 -3.19 14.87
N ASN A 536 22.32 -2.11 15.51
CA ASN A 536 21.68 -1.52 16.68
C ASN A 536 20.31 -0.94 16.32
N ILE A 537 20.22 -0.17 15.22
CA ILE A 537 18.96 0.38 14.71
C ILE A 537 17.91 -0.74 14.50
N LEU A 538 18.29 -1.85 13.88
CA LEU A 538 17.38 -2.98 13.67
C LEU A 538 17.01 -3.69 14.98
N SER A 539 17.91 -3.71 15.97
CA SER A 539 17.65 -4.31 17.28
C SER A 539 16.69 -3.45 18.10
N ASP A 540 16.89 -2.14 18.10
CA ASP A 540 16.02 -1.16 18.73
C ASP A 540 14.63 -1.15 18.09
N ALA A 541 14.56 -1.25 16.75
CA ALA A 541 13.30 -1.37 16.03
C ALA A 541 12.57 -2.70 16.32
N SER A 542 13.31 -3.79 16.50
CA SER A 542 12.73 -5.08 16.92
C SER A 542 12.13 -5.00 18.32
N ALA A 543 12.74 -4.23 19.22
CA ALA A 543 12.26 -4.04 20.58
C ALA A 543 11.00 -3.17 20.64
N SER A 544 10.86 -2.17 19.76
CA SER A 544 9.71 -1.25 19.77
C SER A 544 8.50 -1.76 18.98
N VAL A 545 8.70 -2.38 17.81
CA VAL A 545 7.62 -2.84 16.92
C VAL A 545 7.30 -4.34 17.12
N GLY A 546 8.16 -5.06 17.84
CA GLY A 546 8.06 -6.50 18.07
C GLY A 546 8.97 -7.30 17.13
N SER A 547 9.49 -8.42 17.63
CA SER A 547 10.49 -9.27 16.95
C SER A 547 10.00 -9.87 15.62
N ASP A 548 8.69 -9.91 15.40
CA ASP A 548 8.08 -10.44 14.19
C ASP A 548 7.84 -9.41 13.08
N SER A 549 8.26 -8.15 13.28
CA SER A 549 8.17 -7.09 12.27
C SER A 549 8.80 -7.52 10.94
N ARG A 550 7.97 -7.54 9.89
CA ARG A 550 8.37 -7.96 8.54
C ARG A 550 9.46 -7.06 7.98
N ILE A 551 9.31 -5.74 8.08
CA ILE A 551 10.30 -4.77 7.61
C ILE A 551 11.68 -4.98 8.27
N VAL A 552 11.72 -5.26 9.58
CA VAL A 552 12.99 -5.47 10.29
C VAL A 552 13.69 -6.73 9.80
N LYS A 553 12.95 -7.83 9.59
CA LYS A 553 13.49 -9.08 9.04
C LYS A 553 14.05 -8.88 7.63
N LEU A 554 13.33 -8.15 6.78
CA LEU A 554 13.72 -7.83 5.41
C LEU A 554 15.01 -6.98 5.35
N LEU A 555 15.07 -5.90 6.13
CA LEU A 555 16.24 -5.02 6.14
C LEU A 555 17.46 -5.71 6.75
N ARG A 556 17.26 -6.58 7.75
CA ARG A 556 18.32 -7.40 8.34
C ARG A 556 18.91 -8.37 7.32
N SER A 557 18.06 -9.17 6.66
CA SER A 557 18.53 -10.18 5.70
C SER A 557 19.27 -9.53 4.53
N LEU A 558 18.78 -8.39 4.04
CA LEU A 558 19.44 -7.64 2.97
C LEU A 558 20.81 -7.10 3.40
N ALA A 559 20.91 -6.46 4.57
CA ALA A 559 22.16 -5.90 5.05
C ALA A 559 23.21 -6.99 5.31
N GLU A 560 22.83 -8.06 6.01
CA GLU A 560 23.71 -9.19 6.31
C GLU A 560 24.19 -9.90 5.04
N GLU A 561 23.33 -10.08 4.04
CA GLU A 561 23.72 -10.68 2.76
C GLU A 561 24.67 -9.77 1.97
N CYS A 562 24.43 -8.46 1.97
CA CYS A 562 25.36 -7.51 1.34
C CYS A 562 26.75 -7.55 2.01
N TRP A 563 26.78 -7.59 3.35
CA TRP A 563 28.03 -7.70 4.11
C TRP A 563 28.75 -9.00 3.83
N ARG A 564 28.01 -10.12 3.76
CA ARG A 564 28.55 -11.44 3.41
C ARG A 564 29.21 -11.42 2.03
N ILE A 565 28.57 -10.82 1.02
CA ILE A 565 29.13 -10.72 -0.34
C ILE A 565 30.42 -9.91 -0.33
N LEU A 566 30.45 -8.77 0.36
CA LEU A 566 31.65 -7.93 0.47
C LEU A 566 32.80 -8.67 1.19
N ASP A 567 32.50 -9.39 2.26
CA ASP A 567 33.50 -10.13 3.04
C ASP A 567 34.10 -11.32 2.27
N THR A 568 33.40 -11.85 1.26
CA THR A 568 33.95 -12.87 0.34
C THR A 568 34.95 -12.33 -0.69
N GLY A 569 35.23 -11.01 -0.68
CA GLY A 569 36.13 -10.37 -1.63
C GLY A 569 35.50 -10.12 -3.01
N ALA A 570 34.17 -10.13 -3.10
CA ALA A 570 33.47 -9.80 -4.34
C ALA A 570 33.74 -8.34 -4.75
N PRO A 571 33.97 -8.06 -6.05
CA PRO A 571 34.38 -6.74 -6.51
C PRO A 571 33.26 -5.69 -6.46
N SER A 572 32.01 -6.06 -6.20
CA SER A 572 30.91 -5.11 -6.00
C SER A 572 29.69 -5.80 -5.41
N CYS A 573 28.99 -5.15 -4.49
CA CYS A 573 27.70 -5.61 -3.99
C CYS A 573 26.60 -4.60 -4.31
N LYS A 574 25.77 -4.91 -5.32
CA LYS A 574 24.58 -4.11 -5.65
C LYS A 574 23.40 -4.56 -4.80
N TRP A 575 23.03 -3.77 -3.81
CA TRP A 575 21.94 -4.11 -2.89
C TRP A 575 20.60 -4.31 -3.61
N GLU A 576 20.38 -3.67 -4.76
CA GLU A 576 19.19 -3.83 -5.59
C GLU A 576 19.08 -5.25 -6.17
N ASN A 577 20.23 -5.86 -6.48
CA ASN A 577 20.27 -7.25 -6.94
C ASN A 577 20.03 -8.21 -5.77
N VAL A 578 20.66 -7.95 -4.62
CA VAL A 578 20.45 -8.75 -3.39
C VAL A 578 18.97 -8.73 -2.98
N MET A 579 18.34 -7.56 -3.02
CA MET A 579 16.91 -7.40 -2.72
C MET A 579 16.03 -8.28 -3.64
N LYS A 580 16.33 -8.28 -4.95
CA LYS A 580 15.63 -9.12 -5.94
C LYS A 580 15.89 -10.61 -5.72
N GLU A 581 17.11 -10.99 -5.38
CA GLU A 581 17.48 -12.39 -5.09
C GLU A 581 16.77 -12.93 -3.83
N LEU A 582 16.53 -12.06 -2.84
CA LEU A 582 15.71 -12.37 -1.67
C LEU A 582 14.20 -12.41 -1.96
N GLY A 583 13.77 -12.08 -3.19
CA GLY A 583 12.36 -12.10 -3.59
C GLY A 583 11.57 -10.87 -3.13
N HIS A 584 12.25 -9.75 -2.90
CA HIS A 584 11.65 -8.50 -2.43
C HIS A 584 11.90 -7.35 -3.40
N ASP A 585 11.15 -6.27 -3.24
CA ASP A 585 11.41 -4.99 -3.86
C ASP A 585 11.31 -3.84 -2.84
N VAL A 586 11.63 -2.62 -3.29
CA VAL A 586 11.56 -1.44 -2.43
C VAL A 586 10.14 -1.21 -1.94
N CYS A 587 9.12 -1.41 -2.77
CA CYS A 587 7.72 -1.28 -2.37
C CYS A 587 7.37 -2.21 -1.20
N SER A 588 7.88 -3.44 -1.22
CA SER A 588 7.72 -4.42 -0.14
C SER A 588 8.26 -3.89 1.18
N THR A 589 9.37 -3.15 1.17
CA THR A 589 9.91 -2.51 2.39
C THR A 589 9.15 -1.25 2.80
N LEU A 590 8.59 -0.52 1.82
CA LEU A 590 7.83 0.71 2.06
C LEU A 590 6.40 0.43 2.53
N PHE A 591 5.93 -0.81 2.50
CA PHE A 591 4.57 -1.20 2.89
C PHE A 591 4.48 -2.41 3.84
N ALA A 592 5.59 -3.10 4.10
CA ALA A 592 5.71 -4.10 5.17
C ALA A 592 5.50 -3.48 6.56
#